data_AF-A0A4R9JE73-F1
#
_entry.id   AF-A0A4R9JE73-F1
#
_cell.length_a   1.000
_cell.length_b   1.000
_cell.length_c   1.000
_cell.angle_alpha   90.00
_cell.angle_beta   90.00
_cell.angle_gamma   90.00
#
_symmetry.space_group_name_H-M   'P 1'
#
loop_
_entity.id
_entity.type
_entity.pdbx_description
1 polymer ?
#
loop_
_entity_poly.entity_id
_entity_poly.type
_entity_poly.pdbx_seq_one_letter_code
_entity_poly.pdbx_strand_id
1 'polypeptide(L)'
;MNSQMDESIQKRIERAVQNLVKFGYGEICSNRENELGICLYYYEHRGETFYLGVRGLEWGGQKIFFKDISKVEFASLREISQLGPDAKNKDMDIELFLRNGERIRMLFPFPVFSILATLLHQLAELSENQRNF
;
A
#
# COMPACT_ATOMS: atom_id res chain seq x y z
N MET A 1 17.43 -2.02 -20.73
CA MET A 1 16.32 -1.19 -21.27
C MET A 1 15.30 -0.83 -20.17
N ASN A 2 15.72 -0.61 -18.90
CA ASN A 2 14.81 -0.58 -17.74
C ASN A 2 14.65 0.78 -17.03
N SER A 3 15.48 1.79 -17.30
CA SER A 3 15.45 3.04 -16.50
C SER A 3 14.17 3.87 -16.69
N GLN A 4 13.59 3.89 -17.90
CA GLN A 4 12.37 4.66 -18.16
C GLN A 4 11.09 4.02 -17.60
N MET A 5 11.06 2.69 -17.47
CA MET A 5 9.90 1.98 -16.91
C MET A 5 9.88 2.12 -15.38
N ASP A 6 11.06 2.05 -14.75
CA ASP A 6 11.23 2.33 -13.32
C ASP A 6 10.88 3.78 -12.97
N GLU A 7 11.32 4.78 -13.76
CA GLU A 7 10.96 6.19 -13.56
C GLU A 7 9.44 6.46 -13.66
N SER A 8 8.76 5.78 -14.59
CA SER A 8 7.31 5.93 -14.77
C SER A 8 6.54 5.41 -13.56
N ILE A 9 6.94 4.27 -13.02
CA ILE A 9 6.25 3.64 -11.89
C ILE A 9 6.59 4.36 -10.58
N GLN A 10 7.83 4.79 -10.40
CA GLN A 10 8.22 5.64 -9.29
C GLN A 10 7.38 6.94 -9.23
N LYS A 11 7.19 7.61 -10.37
CA LYS A 11 6.30 8.80 -10.44
C LYS A 11 4.84 8.47 -10.10
N ARG A 12 4.33 7.29 -10.46
CA ARG A 12 2.96 6.86 -10.09
C ARG A 12 2.84 6.62 -8.59
N ILE A 13 3.85 5.98 -8.00
CA ILE A 13 3.94 5.75 -6.55
C ILE A 13 3.99 7.11 -5.83
N GLU A 14 4.92 7.99 -6.18
CA GLU A 14 5.05 9.33 -5.60
C GLU A 14 3.75 10.13 -5.68
N ARG A 15 3.04 10.06 -6.81
CA ARG A 15 1.74 10.74 -6.97
C ARG A 15 0.66 10.19 -6.05
N ALA A 16 0.59 8.88 -5.89
CA ALA A 16 -0.36 8.25 -4.99
C ALA A 16 -0.05 8.60 -3.51
N VAL A 17 1.23 8.68 -3.16
CA VAL A 17 1.69 9.16 -1.84
C VAL A 17 1.29 10.62 -1.60
N GLN A 18 1.54 11.50 -2.56
CA GLN A 18 1.14 12.90 -2.47
C GLN A 18 -0.38 13.04 -2.29
N ASN A 19 -1.17 12.18 -2.93
CA ASN A 19 -2.61 12.15 -2.71
C ASN A 19 -2.96 11.75 -1.27
N LEU A 20 -2.35 10.70 -0.71
CA LEU A 20 -2.55 10.28 0.68
C LEU A 20 -2.25 11.41 1.67
N VAL A 21 -1.13 12.11 1.46
CA VAL A 21 -0.73 13.28 2.27
C VAL A 21 -1.75 14.41 2.13
N LYS A 22 -2.17 14.74 0.90
CA LYS A 22 -3.15 15.80 0.62
C LYS A 22 -4.50 15.53 1.32
N PHE A 23 -4.90 14.28 1.43
CA PHE A 23 -6.13 13.90 2.12
C PHE A 23 -5.97 13.81 3.66
N GLY A 24 -4.79 14.10 4.20
CA GLY A 24 -4.52 14.13 5.64
C GLY A 24 -4.34 12.75 6.28
N TYR A 25 -4.12 11.71 5.47
CA TYR A 25 -4.02 10.33 5.94
C TYR A 25 -2.58 9.82 6.10
N GLY A 26 -1.60 10.71 5.93
CA GLY A 26 -0.21 10.40 6.22
C GLY A 26 0.75 11.56 5.97
N GLU A 27 2.00 11.33 6.27
CA GLU A 27 3.13 12.20 5.96
C GLU A 27 4.26 11.42 5.29
N ILE A 28 5.15 12.12 4.58
CA ILE A 28 6.39 11.50 4.11
C ILE A 28 7.38 11.54 5.28
N CYS A 29 7.76 10.37 5.78
CA CYS A 29 8.61 10.24 6.97
C CYS A 29 9.98 9.61 6.70
N SER A 30 10.24 9.18 5.46
CA SER A 30 11.59 8.96 4.97
C SER A 30 11.67 9.41 3.51
N ASN A 31 12.69 10.20 3.22
CA ASN A 31 13.01 10.67 1.87
C ASN A 31 14.39 10.17 1.43
N ARG A 32 14.74 8.93 1.82
CA ARG A 32 15.97 8.28 1.35
C ARG A 32 15.78 7.85 -0.11
N GLU A 33 16.83 7.99 -0.91
CA GLU A 33 16.82 7.53 -2.31
C GLU A 33 16.37 6.06 -2.36
N ASN A 34 15.29 5.78 -3.10
CA ASN A 34 14.64 4.47 -3.26
C ASN A 34 13.85 3.93 -2.06
N GLU A 35 13.61 4.72 -1.02
CA GLU A 35 12.76 4.35 0.13
C GLU A 35 11.77 5.48 0.42
N LEU A 36 10.71 5.55 -0.39
CA LEU A 36 9.61 6.50 -0.19
C LEU A 36 8.74 6.08 1.00
N GLY A 37 9.21 6.39 2.22
CA GLY A 37 8.51 6.09 3.46
C GLY A 37 7.29 6.98 3.65
N ILE A 38 6.10 6.43 3.43
CA ILE A 38 4.83 7.05 3.84
C ILE A 38 4.57 6.62 5.28
N CYS A 39 4.26 7.54 6.18
CA CYS A 39 3.71 7.26 7.50
C CYS A 39 2.22 7.52 7.46
N LEU A 40 1.38 6.50 7.59
CA LEU A 40 -0.07 6.67 7.60
C LEU A 40 -0.57 7.00 9.01
N TYR A 41 -1.46 7.99 9.11
CA TYR A 41 -2.17 8.29 10.35
C TYR A 41 -3.44 7.46 10.40
N TYR A 42 -3.36 6.25 10.95
CA TYR A 42 -4.56 5.48 11.23
C TYR A 42 -5.26 5.97 12.49
N TYR A 43 -6.55 6.28 12.39
CA TYR A 43 -7.33 6.82 13.51
C TYR A 43 -7.54 5.81 14.66
N GLU A 44 -7.60 4.50 14.35
CA GLU A 44 -7.76 3.46 15.39
C GLU A 44 -6.43 2.91 15.93
N HIS A 45 -5.33 3.03 15.16
CA HIS A 45 -4.00 2.55 15.55
C HIS A 45 -3.04 3.72 15.76
N ARG A 46 -3.41 4.65 16.66
CA ARG A 46 -2.54 5.75 17.10
C ARG A 46 -1.25 5.18 17.71
N GLY A 47 -0.21 5.05 16.89
CA GLY A 47 1.12 4.58 17.31
C GLY A 47 1.78 3.60 16.35
N GLU A 48 1.05 3.02 15.40
CA GLU A 48 1.62 2.11 14.42
C GLU A 48 1.89 2.84 13.11
N THR A 49 3.16 3.06 12.84
CA THR A 49 3.60 3.61 11.57
C THR A 49 3.59 2.51 10.52
N PHE A 50 2.70 2.62 9.54
CA PHE A 50 2.87 1.92 8.27
C PHE A 50 3.97 2.65 7.50
N TYR A 51 5.03 1.96 7.09
CA TYR A 51 6.03 2.42 6.14
C TYR A 51 5.87 1.64 4.84
N LEU A 52 5.79 2.36 3.72
CA LEU A 52 5.90 1.76 2.40
C LEU A 52 7.29 2.02 1.84
N GLY A 53 7.90 1.06 1.16
CA GLY A 53 9.12 1.25 0.40
C GLY A 53 9.03 0.49 -0.92
N VAL A 54 9.99 0.66 -1.82
CA VAL A 54 9.95 -0.05 -3.12
C VAL A 54 10.16 -1.56 -2.99
N ARG A 55 10.74 -2.01 -1.86
CA ARG A 55 11.07 -3.42 -1.60
C ARG A 55 10.05 -4.15 -0.74
N GLY A 56 9.16 -3.41 -0.08
CA GLY A 56 8.27 -3.96 0.93
C GLY A 56 7.61 -2.89 1.75
N LEU A 57 6.98 -3.32 2.84
CA LEU A 57 6.33 -2.45 3.80
C LEU A 57 6.71 -2.86 5.23
N GLU A 58 6.62 -1.92 6.16
CA GLU A 58 6.78 -2.17 7.59
C GLU A 58 5.54 -1.68 8.32
N TRP A 59 5.00 -2.49 9.23
CA TRP A 59 3.82 -2.12 10.01
C TRP A 59 3.90 -2.76 11.40
N GLY A 60 3.71 -1.97 12.46
CA GLY A 60 3.76 -2.46 13.84
C GLY A 60 5.09 -3.14 14.22
N GLY A 61 6.21 -2.75 13.58
CA GLY A 61 7.52 -3.37 13.74
C GLY A 61 7.76 -4.64 12.92
N GLN A 62 6.75 -5.11 12.16
CA GLN A 62 6.89 -6.21 11.21
C GLN A 62 7.34 -5.71 9.85
N LYS A 63 8.39 -6.28 9.28
CA LYS A 63 8.87 -6.00 7.92
C LYS A 63 8.41 -7.08 6.95
N ILE A 64 7.71 -6.68 5.90
CA ILE A 64 7.18 -7.56 4.86
C ILE A 64 7.81 -7.15 3.53
N PHE A 65 8.54 -8.05 2.87
CA PHE A 65 9.06 -7.78 1.53
C PHE A 65 8.04 -8.18 0.47
N PHE A 66 7.91 -7.43 -0.62
CA PHE A 66 6.96 -7.77 -1.70
C PHE A 66 7.25 -9.12 -2.33
N LYS A 67 8.53 -9.51 -2.39
CA LYS A 67 8.95 -10.83 -2.85
C LYS A 67 8.32 -11.96 -2.01
N ASP A 68 8.02 -11.71 -0.74
CA ASP A 68 7.48 -12.69 0.17
C ASP A 68 5.94 -12.73 0.15
N ILE A 69 5.31 -11.77 -0.54
CA ILE A 69 3.87 -11.75 -0.80
C ILE A 69 3.58 -12.70 -1.98
N SER A 70 2.61 -13.59 -1.80
CA SER A 70 2.09 -14.46 -2.87
C SER A 70 0.81 -13.93 -3.49
N LYS A 71 0.03 -13.16 -2.73
CA LYS A 71 -1.25 -12.62 -3.18
C LYS A 71 -1.63 -11.42 -2.33
N VAL A 72 -2.23 -10.43 -2.97
CA VAL A 72 -2.90 -9.31 -2.29
C VAL A 72 -4.39 -9.41 -2.60
N GLU A 73 -5.22 -9.43 -1.57
CA GLU A 73 -6.67 -9.34 -1.69
C GLU A 73 -7.19 -8.04 -1.07
N PHE A 74 -8.29 -7.56 -1.62
CA PHE A 74 -8.96 -6.32 -1.20
C PHE A 74 -10.47 -6.56 -1.19
N ALA A 75 -11.19 -5.76 -0.41
CA ALA A 75 -12.65 -5.65 -0.55
C ALA A 75 -13.03 -5.41 -2.02
N SER A 76 -14.02 -6.16 -2.52
CA SER A 76 -14.39 -6.14 -3.93
C SER A 76 -15.03 -4.80 -4.34
N LEU A 77 -14.85 -4.39 -5.61
CA LEU A 77 -15.56 -3.24 -6.18
C LEU A 77 -17.09 -3.34 -6.00
N ARG A 78 -17.62 -4.57 -5.95
CA ARG A 78 -19.03 -4.85 -5.69
C ARG A 78 -19.42 -4.49 -4.25
N GLU A 79 -18.62 -4.85 -3.26
CA GLU A 79 -18.84 -4.48 -1.86
C GLU A 79 -18.76 -2.96 -1.66
N ILE A 80 -17.78 -2.30 -2.29
CA ILE A 80 -17.63 -0.84 -2.26
C ILE A 80 -18.86 -0.16 -2.88
N SER A 81 -19.33 -0.67 -4.03
CA SER A 81 -20.51 -0.12 -4.72
C SER A 81 -21.80 -0.33 -3.92
N GLN A 82 -21.93 -1.44 -3.20
CA GLN A 82 -23.07 -1.70 -2.32
C GLN A 82 -23.10 -0.77 -1.10
N LEU A 83 -21.93 -0.33 -0.61
CA LEU A 83 -21.82 0.63 0.48
C LEU A 83 -22.18 2.06 0.06
N GLY A 84 -22.10 2.39 -1.23
CA GLY A 84 -22.53 3.69 -1.75
C GLY A 84 -21.89 4.87 -0.99
N PRO A 85 -22.67 5.90 -0.60
CA PRO A 85 -22.17 7.04 0.16
C PRO A 85 -21.56 6.69 1.52
N ASP A 86 -21.90 5.54 2.10
CA ASP A 86 -21.44 5.11 3.43
C ASP A 86 -20.04 4.48 3.38
N ALA A 87 -19.52 4.18 2.18
CA ALA A 87 -18.17 3.68 1.99
C ALA A 87 -17.10 4.57 2.66
N LYS A 88 -17.30 5.90 2.65
CA LYS A 88 -16.41 6.89 3.28
C LYS A 88 -16.30 6.78 4.80
N ASN A 89 -17.25 6.11 5.44
CA ASN A 89 -17.33 5.96 6.90
C ASN A 89 -17.00 4.53 7.34
N LYS A 90 -16.62 3.64 6.42
CA LYS A 90 -16.38 2.24 6.72
C LYS A 90 -14.92 1.89 6.44
N ASP A 91 -14.32 1.23 7.41
CA ASP A 91 -13.02 0.61 7.25
C ASP A 91 -13.13 -0.62 6.36
N MET A 92 -12.25 -0.70 5.37
CA MET A 92 -12.17 -1.77 4.39
C MET A 92 -10.86 -2.51 4.55
N ASP A 93 -10.89 -3.82 4.36
CA ASP A 93 -9.74 -4.69 4.55
C ASP A 93 -8.88 -4.82 3.31
N ILE A 94 -7.58 -4.76 3.57
CA ILE A 94 -6.50 -5.17 2.68
C ILE A 94 -5.83 -6.39 3.31
N GLU A 95 -5.68 -7.45 2.55
CA GLU A 95 -5.10 -8.70 3.02
C GLU A 95 -3.89 -9.10 2.19
N LEU A 96 -2.79 -9.36 2.87
CA LEU A 96 -1.55 -9.84 2.29
C LEU A 96 -1.38 -11.31 2.66
N PHE A 97 -1.31 -12.16 1.65
CA PHE A 97 -0.96 -13.56 1.82
C PHE A 97 0.53 -13.70 1.57
N LEU A 98 1.24 -14.18 2.59
CA LEU A 98 2.67 -14.42 2.52
C LEU A 98 2.95 -15.86 2.09
N ARG A 99 4.09 -16.05 1.41
CA ARG A 99 4.54 -17.36 0.90
C ARG A 99 4.81 -18.37 2.01
N ASN A 100 5.07 -17.92 3.23
CA ASN A 100 5.22 -18.77 4.42
C ASN A 100 3.85 -19.25 4.97
N GLY A 101 2.73 -18.85 4.38
CA GLY A 101 1.37 -19.20 4.80
C GLY A 101 0.75 -18.20 5.80
N GLU A 102 1.47 -17.18 6.22
CA GLU A 102 0.93 -16.13 7.09
C GLU A 102 0.01 -15.18 6.31
N ARG A 103 -0.97 -14.60 7.01
CA ARG A 103 -1.91 -13.61 6.48
C ARG A 103 -1.86 -12.36 7.34
N ILE A 104 -1.70 -11.22 6.71
CA ILE A 104 -1.67 -9.92 7.36
C ILE A 104 -2.87 -9.12 6.88
N ARG A 105 -3.72 -8.70 7.80
CA ARG A 105 -4.92 -7.93 7.54
C ARG A 105 -4.73 -6.51 8.05
N MET A 106 -4.95 -5.55 7.17
CA MET A 106 -4.91 -4.13 7.47
C MET A 106 -6.27 -3.53 7.15
N LEU A 107 -6.73 -2.58 7.96
CA LEU A 107 -7.99 -1.89 7.75
C LEU A 107 -7.69 -0.45 7.33
N PHE A 108 -8.42 0.06 6.33
CA PHE A 108 -8.35 1.46 5.94
C PHE A 108 -9.69 2.09 5.59
N PRO A 109 -9.97 3.35 5.99
CA PRO A 109 -11.19 4.03 5.55
C PRO A 109 -11.09 4.40 4.08
N PHE A 110 -12.23 4.58 3.42
CA PHE A 110 -12.24 5.19 2.09
C PHE A 110 -12.02 6.72 2.20
N PRO A 111 -11.16 7.36 1.37
CA PRO A 111 -10.53 6.83 0.15
C PRO A 111 -9.13 6.22 0.33
N VAL A 112 -8.57 6.20 1.54
CA VAL A 112 -7.22 5.70 1.84
C VAL A 112 -7.03 4.27 1.35
N PHE A 113 -8.00 3.41 1.65
CA PHE A 113 -8.06 2.03 1.17
C PHE A 113 -7.84 1.94 -0.35
N SER A 114 -8.55 2.75 -1.13
CA SER A 114 -8.51 2.69 -2.60
C SER A 114 -7.13 3.06 -3.15
N ILE A 115 -6.48 4.05 -2.52
CA ILE A 115 -5.13 4.49 -2.91
C ILE A 115 -4.09 3.43 -2.52
N LEU A 116 -4.17 2.89 -1.30
CA LEU A 116 -3.24 1.86 -0.83
C LEU A 116 -3.40 0.54 -1.57
N ALA A 117 -4.61 0.13 -1.89
CA ALA A 117 -4.87 -1.06 -2.68
C ALA A 117 -4.21 -0.96 -4.05
N THR A 118 -4.39 0.18 -4.72
CA THR A 118 -3.75 0.46 -6.02
C THR A 118 -2.22 0.43 -5.92
N LEU A 119 -1.66 1.06 -4.88
CA LEU A 119 -0.21 1.10 -4.64
C LEU A 119 0.39 -0.29 -4.39
N LEU A 120 -0.22 -1.07 -3.51
CA LEU A 120 0.25 -2.42 -3.18
C LEU A 120 0.18 -3.35 -4.38
N HIS A 121 -0.85 -3.22 -5.21
CA HIS A 121 -0.96 -3.99 -6.45
C HIS A 121 0.19 -3.67 -7.42
N GLN A 122 0.44 -2.38 -7.68
CA GLN A 122 1.52 -1.94 -8.57
C GLN A 122 2.91 -2.38 -8.08
N LEU A 123 3.14 -2.32 -6.76
CA LEU A 123 4.40 -2.74 -6.15
C LEU A 123 4.59 -4.26 -6.16
N ALA A 124 3.51 -5.04 -5.96
CA ALA A 124 3.54 -6.48 -6.08
C ALA A 124 3.86 -6.91 -7.52
N GLU A 125 3.17 -6.35 -8.53
CA GLU A 125 3.43 -6.60 -9.95
C GLU A 125 4.89 -6.29 -10.34
N LEU A 126 5.42 -5.17 -9.84
CA LEU A 126 6.82 -4.81 -10.02
C LEU A 126 7.78 -5.86 -9.47
N SER A 127 7.52 -6.33 -8.24
CA SER A 127 8.38 -7.32 -7.59
C SER A 127 8.38 -8.66 -8.33
N GLU A 128 7.28 -9.03 -8.99
CA GLU A 128 7.22 -10.23 -9.83
C GLU A 128 7.99 -10.05 -11.14
N ASN A 129 7.88 -8.87 -11.77
CA ASN A 129 8.60 -8.57 -13.00
C ASN A 129 10.13 -8.52 -12.80
N GLN A 130 10.60 -8.05 -11.64
CA GLN A 130 12.03 -8.03 -11.29
C GLN A 130 12.59 -9.42 -10.94
N ARG A 131 11.75 -10.43 -10.69
CA ARG A 131 12.17 -11.81 -10.41
C ARG A 131 12.46 -12.64 -11.66
N ASN A 132 11.96 -12.22 -12.82
CA ASN A 132 12.09 -12.95 -14.08
C ASN A 132 13.34 -12.54 -14.90
N PHE A 133 14.30 -11.86 -14.27
CA PHE A 133 15.59 -11.47 -14.85
C PHE A 133 16.77 -12.01 -14.03
#